data_AF-A0A2S7KY10-F1
#
_entry.id   AF-A0A2S7KY10-F1
#
_cell.length_a   1.000
_cell.length_b   1.000
_cell.length_c   1.000
_cell.angle_alpha   90.00
_cell.angle_beta   90.00
_cell.angle_gamma   90.00
#
_symmetry.space_group_name_H-M   'P 1'
#
loop_
_entity.id
_entity.type
_entity.pdbx_description
1 polymer ?
#
loop_
_entity_poly.entity_id
_entity_poly.type
_entity_poly.pdbx_seq_one_letter_code
_entity_poly.pdbx_strand_id
1 'polypeptide(L)'
;MLSKSRYLKGLKCTKALWLNKFKRSEAFYSENTKAIFSQGNTAGDLAQQYFPNGELALVSDYPDSKAIARTKELIANGVTTIYEATFATENTLIALDILRPLQGST
;
A
#
# COMPACT_ATOMS: atom_id res chain seq x y z
N MET A 1 -8.25 0.38 8.61
CA MET A 1 -8.42 -0.25 7.29
C MET A 1 -8.68 -1.74 7.40
N LEU A 2 -9.63 -2.26 6.63
CA LEU A 2 -9.86 -3.69 6.38
C LEU A 2 -9.51 -3.95 4.90
N SER A 3 -8.36 -4.58 4.63
CA SER A 3 -7.97 -4.93 3.26
C SER A 3 -8.73 -6.16 2.76
N LYS A 4 -8.71 -6.42 1.45
CA LYS A 4 -9.24 -7.66 0.85
C LYS A 4 -8.70 -8.91 1.55
N SER A 5 -7.39 -8.97 1.78
CA SER A 5 -6.74 -10.10 2.46
C SER A 5 -7.21 -10.26 3.91
N ARG A 6 -7.41 -9.16 4.64
CA ARG A 6 -7.92 -9.18 6.01
C ARG A 6 -9.41 -9.55 6.07
N TYR A 7 -10.22 -9.09 5.13
CA TYR A 7 -11.61 -9.49 5.00
C TYR A 7 -11.74 -11.00 4.77
N LEU A 8 -11.03 -11.53 3.76
CA LEU A 8 -11.02 -12.97 3.47
C LEU A 8 -10.48 -13.79 4.66
N LYS A 9 -9.47 -13.27 5.38
CA LYS A 9 -8.96 -13.91 6.60
C LYS A 9 -10.02 -13.94 7.71
N GLY A 10 -10.77 -12.85 7.90
CA GLY A 10 -11.87 -12.78 8.86
C GLY A 10 -13.01 -13.75 8.56
N LEU A 11 -13.38 -13.89 7.28
CA LEU A 11 -14.40 -14.87 6.85
C LEU A 11 -13.99 -16.31 7.16
N LYS A 12 -12.69 -16.63 7.09
CA LYS A 12 -12.17 -17.97 7.40
C LYS A 12 -12.00 -18.20 8.90
N CYS A 13 -11.44 -17.21 9.61
CA CYS A 13 -11.16 -17.31 11.03
C CYS A 13 -10.98 -15.93 11.66
N THR A 14 -11.92 -15.52 12.51
CA THR A 14 -11.89 -14.24 13.22
C THR A 14 -10.70 -14.11 14.19
N LYS A 15 -10.29 -15.21 14.84
CA LYS A 15 -9.06 -15.25 15.67
C LYS A 15 -7.80 -14.97 14.84
N ALA A 16 -7.72 -15.52 13.63
CA ALA A 16 -6.59 -15.26 12.73
C ALA A 16 -6.56 -13.80 12.23
N LEU A 17 -7.73 -13.19 11.99
CA LEU A 17 -7.82 -11.76 11.70
C LEU A 17 -7.35 -10.91 12.89
N TRP A 18 -7.78 -11.24 14.10
CA TRP A 18 -7.37 -10.52 15.31
C TRP A 18 -5.85 -10.62 15.51
N LEU A 19 -5.28 -11.82 15.42
CA LEU A 19 -3.83 -12.04 15.49
C LEU A 19 -3.08 -11.22 14.43
N ASN A 20 -3.54 -11.26 13.18
CA ASN A 20 -2.92 -10.49 12.11
C ASN A 20 -2.96 -8.96 12.35
N LYS A 21 -4.00 -8.44 12.98
CA LYS A 21 -4.15 -7.00 13.25
C LYS A 21 -3.36 -6.53 14.48
N PHE A 22 -3.42 -7.27 15.58
CA PHE A 22 -2.92 -6.81 16.87
C PHE A 22 -1.59 -7.46 17.28
N LYS A 23 -1.22 -8.59 16.67
CA LYS A 23 -0.03 -9.39 16.98
C LYS A 23 0.60 -9.94 15.69
N ARG A 24 0.89 -9.05 14.75
CA ARG A 24 1.33 -9.42 13.39
C ARG A 24 2.59 -10.29 13.39
N SER A 25 3.53 -10.05 14.29
CA SER A 25 4.76 -10.83 14.45
C SER A 25 4.51 -12.27 14.90
N GLU A 26 3.40 -12.54 15.57
CA GLU A 26 2.99 -13.88 16.00
C GLU A 26 2.21 -14.64 14.90
N ALA A 27 1.86 -13.98 13.80
CA ALA A 27 1.09 -14.60 12.73
C ALA A 27 1.96 -15.55 11.90
N PHE A 28 1.58 -16.83 11.85
CA PHE A 28 2.24 -17.83 11.03
C PHE A 28 1.81 -17.73 9.55
N TYR A 29 2.79 -17.83 8.66
CA TYR A 29 2.61 -18.00 7.22
C TYR A 29 3.56 -19.10 6.74
N SER A 30 3.07 -20.00 5.89
CA SER A 30 3.92 -21.01 5.25
C SER A 30 4.95 -20.35 4.32
N GLU A 31 6.07 -21.03 4.07
CA GLU A 31 7.10 -20.52 3.16
C GLU A 31 6.56 -20.23 1.76
N ASN A 32 5.66 -21.08 1.24
CA ASN A 32 4.98 -20.82 -0.03
C ASN A 32 4.17 -19.51 0.00
N THR A 33 3.49 -19.21 1.11
CA THR A 33 2.73 -17.96 1.25
C THR A 33 3.65 -16.75 1.31
N LYS A 34 4.78 -16.85 2.03
CA LYS A 34 5.79 -15.79 2.09
C LYS A 34 6.43 -15.55 0.71
N ALA A 35 6.68 -16.60 -0.06
CA ALA A 35 7.21 -16.49 -1.42
C ALA A 35 6.25 -15.72 -2.34
N ILE A 36 4.94 -16.00 -2.27
CA ILE A 36 3.92 -15.25 -3.01
C ILE A 36 3.92 -13.76 -2.62
N PHE A 37 4.05 -13.45 -1.32
CA PHE A 37 4.15 -12.05 -0.88
C PHE A 37 5.41 -11.37 -1.41
N SER A 38 6.55 -12.05 -1.34
CA SER A 38 7.82 -11.54 -1.86
C SER A 38 7.74 -11.26 -3.36
N GLN A 39 7.11 -12.16 -4.12
CA GLN A 39 6.92 -11.98 -5.56
C GLN A 39 6.07 -10.73 -5.86
N GLY A 40 5.03 -10.48 -5.05
CA GLY A 40 4.23 -9.26 -5.13
C GLY A 40 5.07 -7.99 -4.89
N ASN A 41 5.93 -8.00 -3.87
CA ASN A 41 6.84 -6.88 -3.58
C ASN A 41 7.79 -6.64 -4.75
N THR A 42 8.39 -7.71 -5.30
CA THR A 42 9.28 -7.61 -6.47
C THR A 42 8.57 -7.01 -7.68
N ALA A 43 7.29 -7.33 -7.91
CA ALA A 43 6.53 -6.71 -8.99
C ALA A 43 6.36 -5.19 -8.78
N GLY A 44 6.12 -4.75 -7.54
CA GLY A 44 6.08 -3.33 -7.17
C GLY A 44 7.43 -2.64 -7.38
N ASP A 45 8.52 -3.26 -6.91
CA ASP A 45 9.88 -2.75 -7.08
C ASP A 45 10.25 -2.59 -8.56
N LEU A 46 9.89 -3.57 -9.40
CA LEU A 46 10.10 -3.50 -10.85
C LEU A 46 9.23 -2.42 -11.49
N ALA A 47 7.97 -2.26 -11.07
CA ALA A 47 7.11 -1.20 -11.58
C ALA A 47 7.69 0.20 -11.32
N GLN A 48 8.30 0.42 -10.14
CA GLN A 48 8.97 1.68 -9.81
C GLN A 48 10.17 1.98 -10.75
N GLN A 49 10.81 0.96 -11.33
CA GLN A 49 11.90 1.16 -12.30
C GLN A 49 11.40 1.75 -13.63
N TYR A 50 10.14 1.50 -14.01
CA TYR A 50 9.53 2.12 -15.20
C TYR A 50 9.14 3.59 -14.95
N PHE A 51 9.02 4.00 -13.70
CA PHE A 51 8.68 5.37 -13.29
C PHE A 51 9.68 5.90 -12.26
N PRO A 52 10.96 6.08 -12.65
CA PRO A 52 12.01 6.42 -11.69
C PRO A 52 11.83 7.82 -11.10
N ASN A 53 12.59 8.09 -10.03
CA ASN A 53 12.61 9.37 -9.30
C ASN A 53 11.29 9.71 -8.58
N GLY A 54 10.49 8.71 -8.22
CA GLY A 54 9.34 8.91 -7.35
C GLY A 54 9.68 8.95 -5.86
N GLU A 55 8.80 9.55 -5.08
CA GLU A 55 8.86 9.55 -3.62
C GLU A 55 7.78 8.64 -3.02
N LEU A 56 8.13 7.92 -1.96
CA LEU A 56 7.22 7.03 -1.25
C LEU A 56 6.31 7.83 -0.32
N ALA A 57 4.99 7.68 -0.46
CA ALA A 57 4.01 8.31 0.42
C ALA A 57 3.74 7.52 1.70
N LEU A 58 4.10 6.24 1.74
CA LEU A 58 3.84 5.34 2.84
C LEU A 58 4.74 5.67 4.06
N VAL A 59 4.13 5.99 5.21
CA VAL A 59 4.84 6.38 6.46
C VAL A 59 4.84 5.25 7.50
N SER A 60 3.96 4.26 7.35
CA SER A 60 3.80 3.12 8.24
C SER A 60 3.66 1.84 7.42
N ASP A 61 3.58 0.67 8.03
CA ASP A 61 3.43 -0.61 7.32
C ASP A 61 2.23 -0.70 6.35
N TYR A 62 1.24 0.20 6.48
CA TYR A 62 0.01 0.17 5.71
C TYR A 62 -0.49 1.57 5.38
N PRO A 63 -1.19 1.74 4.25
CA PRO A 63 -1.92 2.96 3.96
C PRO A 63 -2.83 3.36 5.12
N ASP A 64 -2.66 4.59 5.60
CA ASP A 64 -3.38 5.18 6.72
C ASP A 64 -3.49 6.71 6.57
N SER A 65 -3.98 7.39 7.61
CA SER A 65 -4.12 8.85 7.59
C SER A 65 -2.80 9.61 7.44
N LYS A 66 -1.66 9.02 7.87
CA LYS A 66 -0.34 9.64 7.69
C LYS A 66 0.10 9.54 6.24
N ALA A 67 -0.16 8.40 5.59
CA ALA A 67 0.09 8.25 4.15
C ALA A 67 -0.75 9.25 3.32
N ILE A 68 -2.01 9.52 3.72
CA ILE A 68 -2.83 10.57 3.07
C ILE A 68 -2.19 11.95 3.24
N ALA A 69 -1.77 12.30 4.46
CA ALA A 69 -1.13 13.58 4.72
C ALA A 69 0.17 13.75 3.91
N ARG A 70 1.01 12.71 3.87
CA ARG A 70 2.24 12.69 3.06
C ARG A 70 1.95 12.79 1.57
N THR A 71 0.92 12.09 1.06
CA THR A 71 0.52 12.20 -0.35
C THR A 71 0.14 13.64 -0.70
N LYS A 72 -0.62 14.33 0.15
CA LYS A 72 -0.99 15.75 -0.07
C LYS A 72 0.23 16.67 -0.07
N GLU A 73 1.16 16.45 0.86
CA GLU A 73 2.41 17.21 0.94
C GLU A 73 3.26 17.04 -0.33
N LEU A 74 3.45 15.81 -0.78
CA LEU A 74 4.19 15.50 -2.00
C LEU A 74 3.59 16.18 -3.24
N ILE A 75 2.25 16.14 -3.36
CA ILE A 75 1.54 16.84 -4.44
C ILE A 75 1.77 18.36 -4.34
N ALA A 76 1.66 18.95 -3.14
CA ALA A 76 1.88 20.39 -2.94
C ALA A 76 3.32 20.82 -3.26
N ASN A 77 4.29 19.94 -3.04
CA ASN A 77 5.71 20.16 -3.36
C ASN A 77 6.05 19.93 -4.85
N GLY A 78 5.06 19.61 -5.69
CA GLY A 78 5.28 19.39 -7.12
C GLY A 78 5.95 18.05 -7.44
N VAL A 79 5.93 17.08 -6.52
CA VAL A 79 6.48 15.74 -6.79
C VAL A 79 5.65 15.06 -7.87
N THR A 80 6.32 14.67 -8.94
CA THR A 80 5.65 14.23 -10.16
C THR A 80 5.43 12.71 -10.23
N THR A 81 6.13 11.92 -9.43
CA THR A 81 5.89 10.48 -9.29
C THR A 81 5.80 10.16 -7.81
N ILE A 82 4.69 9.56 -7.38
CA ILE A 82 4.47 9.21 -5.97
C ILE A 82 4.15 7.72 -5.88
N TYR A 83 4.98 6.97 -5.17
CA TYR A 83 4.75 5.55 -4.90
C TYR A 83 3.84 5.38 -3.68
N GLU A 84 2.97 4.37 -3.69
CA GLU A 84 2.02 4.09 -2.60
C GLU A 84 1.13 5.30 -2.25
N ALA A 85 0.82 6.14 -3.26
CA ALA A 85 0.01 7.34 -3.09
C ALA A 85 -1.35 6.97 -2.50
N THR A 86 -1.71 7.59 -1.38
CA THR A 86 -2.88 7.21 -0.59
C THR A 86 -3.89 8.36 -0.52
N PHE A 87 -5.14 8.04 -0.84
CA PHE A 87 -6.30 8.93 -0.79
C PHE A 87 -7.38 8.31 0.09
N ALA A 88 -8.33 9.13 0.53
CA ALA A 88 -9.54 8.66 1.17
C ALA A 88 -10.75 9.42 0.65
N THR A 89 -11.88 8.72 0.60
CA THR A 89 -13.20 9.29 0.41
C THR A 89 -14.18 8.56 1.32
N GLU A 90 -15.06 9.29 2.00
CA GLU A 90 -16.04 8.74 2.95
C GLU A 90 -15.44 7.62 3.83
N ASN A 91 -15.81 6.36 3.55
CA ASN A 91 -15.39 5.16 4.29
C ASN A 91 -14.37 4.29 3.54
N THR A 92 -13.81 4.79 2.44
CA THR A 92 -12.92 4.06 1.53
C THR A 92 -11.52 4.67 1.53
N LEU A 93 -10.52 3.81 1.71
CA LEU A 93 -9.12 4.16 1.53
C LEU A 93 -8.64 3.62 0.19
N ILE A 94 -8.01 4.48 -0.61
CA ILE A 94 -7.49 4.17 -1.94
C ILE A 94 -5.99 4.30 -1.85
N ALA A 95 -5.26 3.22 -2.06
CA ALA A 95 -3.81 3.23 -2.14
C ALA A 95 -3.42 2.76 -3.54
N LEU A 96 -2.68 3.60 -4.25
CA LEU A 96 -2.19 3.35 -5.60
C LEU A 96 -0.75 2.88 -5.52
N ASP A 97 -0.36 1.87 -6.29
CA ASP A 97 1.05 1.46 -6.35
C ASP A 97 1.93 2.63 -6.86
N ILE A 98 1.48 3.32 -7.91
CA ILE A 98 2.17 4.47 -8.52
C ILE A 98 1.14 5.52 -8.97
N LEU A 99 1.36 6.78 -8.59
CA LEU A 99 0.68 7.95 -9.12
C LEU A 99 1.65 8.77 -9.97
N ARG A 100 1.32 8.94 -11.26
CA ARG A 100 2.08 9.73 -12.23
C ARG A 100 1.11 10.57 -13.07
N PRO A 101 1.11 11.90 -12.98
CA PRO A 101 0.38 12.74 -13.91
C PRO A 101 0.92 12.53 -15.33
N LEU A 102 0.03 12.35 -16.29
CA LEU A 102 0.40 12.39 -17.70
C LEU A 102 0.76 13.85 -18.04
N GLN A 103 1.91 14.08 -18.67
CA GLN A 103 2.17 15.39 -19.26
C GLN A 103 1.16 15.57 -20.39
N GLY A 104 0.30 16.59 -20.28
CA GLY A 104 -0.55 16.99 -21.40
C GLY A 104 0.35 17.46 -22.54
N SER A 105 0.12 16.95 -23.75
CA SER A 105 0.65 17.55 -24.96
C SER A 105 0.10 18.98 -25.05
N THR A 106 0.92 19.97 -24.73
CA THR A 106 0.67 21.37 -25.12
C THR A 106 0.94 21.54 -26.60
#